data_AF-A0A957UZG8-F1
#
_entry.id   AF-A0A957UZG8-F1
#
_cell.length_a   1.000
_cell.length_b   1.000
_cell.length_c   1.000
_cell.angle_alpha   90.00
_cell.angle_beta   90.00
_cell.angle_gamma   90.00
#
_symmetry.space_group_name_H-M   'P 1'
#
loop_
_entity.id
_entity.type
_entity.pdbx_description
1 polymer ?
#
loop_
_entity_poly.entity_id
_entity_poly.type
_entity_poly.pdbx_seq_one_letter_code
_entity_poly.pdbx_strand_id
1 'polypeptide(L)'
;QVNLVGNMATAPGGGGTNGGGLHRLGGVVSVTDATIRGSVARNNGGGIYQVADDNLTLTNVTLADNAADVLGGGLYHYGRYAVLTNVTLANNSAGAAGAAIYEDSPQTPSSPGVVQLA
;
A
#
# COMPACT_ATOMS: atom_id res chain seq x y z
N GLN A 1 14.25 -8.37 -8.80
CA GLN A 1 13.67 -8.65 -7.48
C GLN A 1 14.01 -7.50 -6.54
N VAL A 2 13.00 -6.75 -6.08
CA VAL A 2 13.15 -5.74 -5.02
C VAL A 2 12.62 -6.35 -3.74
N ASN A 3 13.46 -6.46 -2.70
CA ASN A 3 13.08 -7.07 -1.42
C ASN A 3 13.08 -5.97 -0.34
N LEU A 4 11.90 -5.52 0.08
CA LEU A 4 11.74 -4.53 1.15
C LEU A 4 11.20 -5.26 2.37
N VAL A 5 12.06 -5.56 3.35
CA VAL A 5 11.70 -6.40 4.50
C VAL A 5 11.95 -5.65 5.79
N GLY A 6 10.95 -5.59 6.67
CA GLY A 6 11.10 -5.02 8.01
C GLY A 6 11.32 -3.50 8.03
N ASN A 7 10.82 -2.78 7.03
CA ASN A 7 10.93 -1.33 7.01
C ASN A 7 9.85 -0.73 7.92
N MET A 8 10.28 -0.01 8.95
CA MET A 8 9.38 0.70 9.85
C MET A 8 9.47 2.20 9.51
N ALA A 9 8.35 2.80 9.13
CA ALA A 9 8.29 4.26 9.00
C ALA A 9 8.32 4.86 10.42
N THR A 10 9.49 5.23 10.93
CA THR A 10 9.60 5.96 12.20
C THR A 10 9.98 7.41 11.93
N ALA A 11 9.05 8.34 12.11
CA ALA A 11 9.38 9.73 12.35
C ALA A 11 9.55 9.93 13.87
N PRO A 12 10.70 10.41 14.36
CA PRO A 12 10.80 10.89 15.72
C PRO A 12 9.94 12.16 15.83
N GLY A 13 8.88 12.14 16.64
CA GLY A 13 8.09 13.34 16.96
C GLY A 13 6.62 13.39 16.50
N GLY A 14 5.99 12.27 16.15
CA GLY A 14 4.51 12.21 16.06
C GLY A 14 3.88 12.89 14.84
N GLY A 15 4.67 13.28 13.83
CA GLY A 15 4.15 13.67 12.51
C GLY A 15 4.05 12.45 11.58
N GLY A 16 2.86 12.20 11.04
CA GLY A 16 2.42 11.02 10.28
C GLY A 16 3.48 10.12 9.62
N THR A 17 3.49 8.86 10.02
CA THR A 17 4.36 7.80 9.46
C THR A 17 3.57 6.92 8.50
N ASN A 18 3.26 7.43 7.31
CA ASN A 18 2.62 6.66 6.25
C ASN A 18 3.65 5.82 5.47
N GLY A 19 3.27 4.64 4.99
CA GLY A 19 4.11 3.86 4.06
C GLY A 19 5.33 3.24 4.73
N GLY A 20 5.13 2.21 5.56
CA GLY A 20 6.23 1.52 6.26
C GLY A 20 7.31 1.00 5.32
N GLY A 21 6.92 0.48 4.15
CA GLY A 21 7.82 0.01 3.08
C GLY A 21 8.02 0.98 1.93
N LEU A 22 6.95 1.55 1.37
CA LEU A 22 7.00 2.48 0.24
C LEU A 22 6.04 3.66 0.44
N HIS A 23 6.58 4.87 0.38
CA HIS A 23 5.84 6.13 0.45
C HIS A 23 6.03 6.92 -0.84
N ARG A 24 4.94 7.20 -1.58
CA ARG A 24 4.95 7.97 -2.84
C ARG A 24 3.80 8.97 -2.90
N LEU A 25 4.14 10.22 -3.24
CA LEU A 25 3.24 11.38 -3.35
C LEU A 25 3.07 11.88 -4.81
N GLY A 26 3.50 11.11 -5.82
CA GLY A 26 3.46 11.51 -7.23
C GLY A 26 4.12 10.50 -8.18
N GLY A 27 3.69 10.49 -9.45
CA GLY A 27 4.23 9.65 -10.51
C GLY A 27 3.64 8.24 -10.57
N VAL A 28 3.75 7.59 -11.74
CA VAL A 28 3.38 6.19 -11.93
C VAL A 28 4.30 5.30 -11.08
N VAL A 29 3.70 4.47 -10.22
CA VAL A 29 4.42 3.50 -9.39
C VAL A 29 4.21 2.11 -9.96
N SER A 30 5.30 1.47 -10.42
CA SER A 30 5.29 0.08 -10.87
C SER A 30 6.22 -0.75 -10.00
N VAL A 31 5.68 -1.81 -9.37
CA VAL A 31 6.43 -2.75 -8.54
C VAL A 31 6.27 -4.14 -9.14
N THR A 32 7.40 -4.77 -9.47
CA THR A 32 7.42 -6.10 -10.08
C THR A 32 8.36 -7.03 -9.32
N ASP A 33 7.94 -8.28 -9.11
CA ASP A 33 8.71 -9.35 -8.46
C ASP A 33 9.29 -8.91 -7.11
N ALA A 34 8.39 -8.54 -6.19
CA ALA A 34 8.76 -7.96 -4.91
C ALA A 34 8.09 -8.65 -3.73
N THR A 35 8.74 -8.59 -2.57
CA THR A 35 8.05 -8.87 -1.30
C THR A 35 8.22 -7.69 -0.37
N ILE A 36 7.10 -7.24 0.18
CA ILE A 36 7.01 -6.24 1.25
C ILE A 36 6.39 -6.93 2.44
N ARG A 37 7.19 -7.10 3.51
CA ARG A 37 6.71 -7.79 4.70
C ARG A 37 7.19 -7.18 6.01
N GLY A 38 6.39 -7.34 7.07
CA GLY A 38 6.74 -6.88 8.41
C GLY A 38 6.88 -5.36 8.53
N SER A 39 6.31 -4.60 7.59
CA SER A 39 6.39 -3.14 7.59
C SER A 39 5.25 -2.54 8.41
N VAL A 40 5.56 -1.52 9.21
CA VAL A 40 4.60 -0.93 10.15
C VAL A 40 4.51 0.59 9.95
N ALA A 41 3.28 1.09 9.92
CA ALA A 41 2.93 2.51 9.79
C ALA A 41 1.96 2.94 10.90
N ARG A 42 2.22 4.05 11.62
CA ARG A 42 1.26 4.57 12.63
C ARG A 42 0.02 5.26 12.07
N ASN A 43 -0.05 5.46 10.76
CA ASN A 43 -1.24 6.03 10.13
C ASN A 43 -1.74 5.03 9.08
N ASN A 44 -1.30 5.21 7.83
CA ASN A 44 -1.85 4.46 6.70
C ASN A 44 -0.75 3.76 5.90
N GLY A 45 -1.10 2.63 5.27
CA GLY A 45 -0.23 1.93 4.33
C GLY A 45 0.95 1.28 5.04
N GLY A 46 0.71 0.21 5.80
CA GLY A 46 1.76 -0.49 6.54
C GLY A 46 2.88 -0.99 5.62
N GLY A 47 2.52 -1.62 4.50
CA GLY A 47 3.44 -1.95 3.41
C GLY A 47 3.65 -0.78 2.45
N ILE A 48 2.60 -0.41 1.73
CA ILE A 48 2.61 0.64 0.70
C ILE A 48 1.61 1.72 1.06
N TYR A 49 2.05 2.98 0.99
CA TYR A 49 1.16 4.14 0.94
C TYR A 49 1.39 4.88 -0.37
N GLN A 50 0.36 4.86 -1.22
CA GLN A 50 0.35 5.58 -2.48
C GLN A 50 -0.75 6.64 -2.42
N VAL A 51 -0.34 7.90 -2.57
CA VAL A 51 -1.25 9.05 -2.72
C VAL A 51 -0.77 9.86 -3.91
N ALA A 52 -1.26 9.54 -5.10
CA ALA A 52 -0.89 10.27 -6.31
C ALA A 52 -2.01 10.20 -7.34
N ASP A 53 -2.14 11.25 -8.17
CA ASP A 53 -3.09 11.30 -9.29
C ASP A 53 -2.78 10.30 -10.43
N ASP A 54 -1.72 9.49 -10.26
CA ASP A 54 -1.26 8.47 -11.18
C ASP A 54 -1.60 7.05 -10.72
N ASN A 55 -1.32 6.09 -11.59
CA ASN A 55 -1.66 4.69 -11.39
C ASN A 55 -0.63 3.94 -10.53
N LEU A 56 -1.10 2.96 -9.77
CA LEU A 56 -0.27 1.96 -9.09
C LEU A 56 -0.37 0.61 -9.84
N THR A 57 0.75 0.03 -10.22
CA THR A 57 0.80 -1.32 -10.80
C THR A 57 1.65 -2.23 -9.91
N LEU A 58 1.07 -3.33 -9.44
CA LEU A 58 1.76 -4.38 -8.70
C LEU A 58 1.69 -5.69 -9.49
N THR A 59 2.84 -6.26 -9.83
CA THR A 59 2.92 -7.53 -10.57
C THR A 59 3.81 -8.53 -9.83
N ASN A 60 3.30 -9.72 -9.52
CA ASN A 60 4.03 -10.75 -8.76
C ASN A 60 4.56 -10.21 -7.42
N VAL A 61 3.71 -9.52 -6.66
CA VAL A 61 4.08 -8.89 -5.38
C VAL A 61 3.47 -9.65 -4.22
N THR A 62 4.22 -9.83 -3.15
CA THR A 62 3.69 -10.29 -1.86
C THR A 62 3.68 -9.14 -0.87
N LEU A 63 2.50 -8.78 -0.34
CA LEU A 63 2.34 -7.93 0.83
C LEU A 63 1.94 -8.82 2.01
N ALA A 64 2.87 -9.08 2.93
CA ALA A 64 2.63 -10.01 4.04
C ALA A 64 2.99 -9.42 5.40
N ASP A 65 2.21 -9.70 6.44
CA ASP A 65 2.53 -9.33 7.83
C ASP A 65 2.81 -7.82 8.01
N ASN A 66 2.19 -6.96 7.18
CA ASN A 66 2.32 -5.51 7.32
C ASN A 66 1.19 -4.95 8.20
N ALA A 67 1.47 -3.87 8.94
CA ALA A 67 0.52 -3.29 9.88
C ALA A 67 0.39 -1.78 9.73
N ALA A 68 -0.84 -1.28 9.82
CA ALA A 68 -1.14 0.14 9.93
C ALA A 68 -2.01 0.40 11.17
N ASP A 69 -1.75 1.43 11.96
CA ASP A 69 -2.61 1.72 13.12
C ASP A 69 -3.99 2.24 12.69
N VAL A 70 -4.14 2.77 11.46
CA VAL A 70 -5.42 3.33 10.97
C VAL A 70 -5.93 2.58 9.74
N LEU A 71 -5.38 2.81 8.54
CA LEU A 71 -5.94 2.27 7.28
C LEU A 71 -4.91 1.54 6.41
N GLY A 72 -5.32 0.48 5.72
CA GLY A 72 -4.50 -0.13 4.67
C GLY A 72 -3.25 -0.82 5.20
N GLY A 73 -3.42 -1.93 5.92
CA GLY A 73 -2.29 -2.64 6.55
C GLY A 73 -1.22 -3.09 5.55
N GLY A 74 -1.65 -3.63 4.41
CA GLY A 74 -0.76 -3.94 3.28
C GLY A 74 -0.57 -2.74 2.36
N LEU A 75 -1.66 -2.17 1.87
CA LEU A 75 -1.69 -1.07 0.91
C LEU A 75 -2.78 -0.07 1.31
N TYR A 76 -2.42 1.21 1.35
CA TYR A 76 -3.36 2.32 1.25
C TYR A 76 -3.14 2.99 -0.11
N HIS A 77 -4.22 3.15 -0.87
CA HIS A 77 -4.18 3.82 -2.16
C HIS A 77 -5.23 4.94 -2.21
N TYR A 78 -4.75 6.11 -2.62
CA TYR A 78 -5.54 7.27 -3.01
C TYR A 78 -4.97 7.78 -4.32
N GLY A 79 -5.59 7.44 -5.43
CA GLY A 79 -5.11 7.83 -6.74
C GLY A 79 -6.11 7.54 -7.84
N ARG A 80 -5.64 7.42 -9.07
CA ARG A 80 -6.56 7.21 -10.19
C ARG A 80 -7.08 5.78 -10.24
N TYR A 81 -6.18 4.80 -10.29
CA TYR A 81 -6.51 3.39 -10.14
C TYR A 81 -5.28 2.54 -9.78
N ALA A 82 -5.53 1.37 -9.20
CA ALA A 82 -4.52 0.37 -8.93
C ALA A 82 -4.79 -0.93 -9.71
N VAL A 83 -3.75 -1.47 -10.36
CA VAL A 83 -3.78 -2.77 -11.05
C VAL A 83 -2.90 -3.74 -10.28
N LEU A 84 -3.50 -4.81 -9.75
CA LEU A 84 -2.79 -5.85 -9.02
C LEU A 84 -2.89 -7.16 -9.82
N THR A 85 -1.74 -7.73 -10.17
CA THR A 85 -1.66 -8.97 -10.94
C THR A 85 -0.74 -9.94 -10.21
N ASN A 86 -1.24 -11.14 -9.89
CA ASN A 86 -0.52 -12.15 -9.10
C ASN A 86 -0.02 -11.56 -7.76
N VAL A 87 -0.89 -10.84 -7.05
CA VAL A 87 -0.54 -10.23 -5.77
C VAL A 87 -1.03 -11.09 -4.62
N THR A 88 -0.12 -11.47 -3.74
CA THR A 88 -0.45 -12.16 -2.50
C THR A 88 -0.60 -11.15 -1.36
N LEU A 89 -1.75 -11.16 -0.68
CA LEU A 89 -2.03 -10.35 0.50
C LEU A 89 -2.23 -11.30 1.69
N ALA A 90 -1.29 -11.34 2.63
CA ALA A 90 -1.34 -12.29 3.75
C ALA A 90 -1.11 -11.60 5.09
N ASN A 91 -1.93 -11.92 6.10
CA ASN A 91 -1.72 -11.49 7.50
C ASN A 91 -1.48 -9.99 7.70
N ASN A 92 -1.96 -9.14 6.80
CA ASN A 92 -1.86 -7.69 6.98
C ASN A 92 -2.94 -7.23 7.96
N SER A 93 -2.67 -6.19 8.74
CA SER A 93 -3.59 -5.68 9.76
C SER A 93 -3.71 -4.16 9.73
N ALA A 94 -4.93 -3.66 9.98
CA ALA A 94 -5.21 -2.24 10.12
C ALA A 94 -6.09 -2.01 11.36
N GLY A 95 -5.85 -0.96 12.13
CA GLY A 95 -6.61 -0.69 13.35
C GLY A 95 -8.05 -0.23 13.10
N ALA A 96 -8.33 0.45 11.97
CA ALA A 96 -9.67 0.91 11.62
C ALA A 96 -10.28 0.14 10.44
N ALA A 97 -9.66 0.17 9.25
CA ALA A 97 -10.21 -0.46 8.05
C ALA A 97 -9.16 -0.84 7.00
N GLY A 98 -9.53 -1.76 6.10
CA GLY A 98 -8.65 -2.21 5.02
C GLY A 98 -7.42 -2.95 5.52
N ALA A 99 -7.63 -4.06 6.24
CA ALA A 99 -6.55 -4.86 6.81
C ALA A 99 -5.46 -5.21 5.77
N ALA A 100 -5.87 -5.60 4.56
CA ALA A 100 -4.96 -5.78 3.43
C ALA A 100 -4.87 -4.53 2.55
N ILE A 101 -6.00 -4.07 2.01
CA ILE A 101 -6.06 -2.92 1.11
C ILE A 101 -7.13 -1.96 1.63
N TYR A 102 -6.80 -0.67 1.66
CA TYR A 102 -7.76 0.41 1.79
C TYR A 102 -7.72 1.30 0.55
N GLU A 103 -8.88 1.44 -0.10
CA GLU A 103 -9.06 2.30 -1.26
C GLU A 103 -9.87 3.53 -0.92
N ASP A 104 -9.23 4.70 -1.01
CA ASP A 104 -9.82 5.99 -0.65
C ASP A 104 -10.05 6.91 -1.86
N SER A 105 -9.80 6.38 -3.06
CA SER A 105 -9.91 7.09 -4.32
C SER A 105 -11.39 7.40 -4.66
N PRO A 106 -11.71 8.58 -5.22
CA PRO A 106 -13.05 8.89 -5.73
C PRO A 106 -13.43 7.93 -6.88
N GLN A 107 -14.44 7.10 -6.65
CA GLN A 107 -14.87 6.09 -7.62
C GLN A 107 -15.64 6.76 -8.77
N THR A 108 -14.99 6.90 -9.92
CA THR A 108 -15.59 7.44 -11.15
C THR A 108 -15.33 6.49 -12.31
N PRO A 109 -16.06 6.61 -13.44
CA PRO A 109 -15.74 5.81 -14.64
C PRO A 109 -14.28 5.96 -15.11
N SER A 110 -13.65 7.11 -14.85
CA SER A 110 -12.25 7.41 -15.16
C SER A 110 -11.24 6.99 -14.07
N SER A 111 -11.73 6.61 -12.89
CA SER A 111 -10.98 6.24 -11.69
C SER A 111 -11.72 5.11 -10.94
N PRO A 112 -11.73 3.89 -11.47
CA PRO A 112 -12.53 2.78 -10.93
C PRO A 112 -11.97 2.15 -9.64
N GLY A 113 -10.94 2.74 -9.00
CA GLY A 113 -10.32 2.17 -7.80
C GLY A 113 -9.37 1.01 -8.12
N VAL A 114 -9.48 -0.11 -7.38
CA VAL A 114 -8.68 -1.33 -7.61
C VAL A 114 -9.31 -2.16 -8.71
N VAL A 115 -8.55 -2.39 -9.77
CA VAL A 115 -9.09 -2.91 -11.05
C VAL A 115 -8.85 -4.40 -11.24
N GLN A 116 -8.00 -5.08 -10.47
CA GLN A 116 -7.85 -6.53 -10.63
C GLN A 116 -7.26 -7.20 -9.40
N LEU A 117 -7.82 -8.36 -9.04
CA LEU A 117 -7.26 -9.39 -8.18
C LEU A 117 -7.29 -10.66 -9.02
N ALA A 118 -6.26 -10.90 -9.83
CA ALA A 118 -6.06 -12.17 -10.54
C ALA A 118 -4.92 -12.93 -9.87
#